data_AF-A0A8K0GDT5-F1
#
_entry.id   AF-A0A8K0GDT5-F1
#
_cell.length_a   1.000
_cell.length_b   1.000
_cell.length_c   1.000
_cell.angle_alpha   90.00
_cell.angle_beta   90.00
_cell.angle_gamma   90.00
#
_symmetry.space_group_name_H-M   'P 1'
#
loop_
_entity.id
_entity.type
_entity.pdbx_description
1 polymer ?
#
loop_
_entity_poly.entity_id
_entity_poly.type
_entity_poly.pdbx_seq_one_letter_code
_entity_poly.pdbx_strand_id
1 'polypeptide(L)'
;MNDGSKDFAENGDLGEDSDIDEMDKVEQDESDSSTEQDGEDLFLDEDDSSATGFYWFVVFNKCLQIKSSCLEELWGQDGDGIERSSLVMSIKRFKILTRCLRFGDRITRSKRKAFDYFAPIRDVFEKFVKNCQSFYSPGENVTIDEMFPSFRSKCSFGQCIPSRPTKYGIKLFALVDAEVICTFNMEIYAGKQPEGLFCVSNKPPDVAKRMAAPLFGFGRNITDDY
;
A
#
# COMPACT_ATOMS: atom_id res chain seq x y z
N MET A 1 66.22 -41.72 -12.92
CA MET A 1 65.42 -42.96 -12.83
C MET A 1 64.28 -42.82 -13.84
N ASN A 2 64.35 -43.63 -14.91
CA ASN A 2 63.32 -44.12 -15.85
C ASN A 2 61.92 -43.50 -15.81
N ASP A 3 61.16 -43.34 -16.91
CA ASP A 3 61.25 -43.75 -18.33
C ASP A 3 59.94 -43.22 -18.97
N GLY A 4 59.96 -42.62 -20.18
CA GLY A 4 59.28 -43.19 -21.35
C GLY A 4 57.82 -42.70 -21.49
N SER A 5 57.52 -41.67 -22.32
CA SER A 5 57.34 -41.73 -23.78
C SER A 5 56.13 -42.54 -24.27
N LYS A 6 55.31 -41.88 -25.13
CA LYS A 6 54.46 -42.42 -26.21
C LYS A 6 53.10 -43.04 -25.82
N ASP A 7 52.03 -43.02 -26.62
CA ASP A 7 51.67 -42.42 -27.91
C ASP A 7 50.15 -42.69 -28.13
N PHE A 8 49.49 -41.80 -28.88
CA PHE A 8 48.46 -42.03 -29.93
C PHE A 8 47.14 -42.82 -29.76
N ALA A 9 46.16 -42.24 -30.49
CA ALA A 9 45.06 -42.86 -31.26
C ALA A 9 43.84 -43.37 -30.47
N GLU A 10 42.61 -43.35 -30.97
CA GLU A 10 41.92 -42.81 -32.15
C GLU A 10 40.41 -43.07 -31.89
N ASN A 11 39.57 -42.20 -32.46
CA ASN A 11 38.24 -42.46 -33.05
C ASN A 11 37.24 -43.43 -32.39
N GLY A 12 36.04 -42.88 -32.16
CA GLY A 12 34.81 -43.63 -31.94
C GLY A 12 33.60 -42.71 -32.06
N ASP A 13 33.25 -42.38 -33.31
CA ASP A 13 31.96 -41.83 -33.74
C ASP A 13 30.81 -42.75 -33.28
N LEU A 14 29.66 -42.16 -32.93
CA LEU A 14 28.29 -42.66 -33.10
C LEU A 14 27.32 -41.84 -32.24
N GLY A 15 26.35 -41.19 -32.91
CA GLY A 15 25.05 -40.88 -32.33
C GLY A 15 24.69 -39.40 -32.27
N GLU A 16 24.00 -38.97 -33.31
CA GLU A 16 22.87 -38.01 -33.34
C GLU A 16 22.42 -37.44 -31.98
N ASP A 17 22.26 -36.11 -31.90
CA ASP A 17 20.97 -35.50 -31.53
C ASP A 17 21.03 -33.99 -31.79
N SER A 18 20.46 -33.65 -32.94
CA SER A 18 20.10 -32.31 -33.38
C SER A 18 18.77 -31.91 -32.72
N ASP A 19 18.80 -31.30 -31.54
CA ASP A 19 17.56 -30.91 -30.84
C ASP A 19 17.69 -29.60 -30.01
N ILE A 20 18.51 -28.65 -30.47
CA ILE A 20 18.64 -27.32 -29.79
C ILE A 20 18.24 -26.14 -30.70
N ASP A 21 18.04 -26.35 -32.00
CA ASP A 21 17.74 -25.26 -32.95
C ASP A 21 16.24 -25.14 -33.33
N GLU A 22 15.32 -25.81 -32.62
CA GLU A 22 13.88 -25.81 -32.95
C GLU A 22 12.96 -25.17 -31.89
N MET A 23 13.51 -24.57 -30.82
CA MET A 23 12.69 -23.77 -29.87
C MET A 23 12.79 -22.25 -30.07
N ASP A 24 13.78 -21.77 -30.83
CA ASP A 24 13.96 -20.33 -31.11
C ASP A 24 13.19 -19.83 -32.35
N LYS A 25 12.41 -20.69 -33.00
CA LYS A 25 11.57 -20.32 -34.17
C LYS A 25 10.07 -20.26 -33.89
N VAL A 26 9.63 -20.50 -32.66
CA VAL A 26 8.20 -20.43 -32.28
C VAL A 26 7.83 -19.12 -31.57
N GLU A 27 8.81 -18.33 -31.10
CA GLU A 27 8.53 -17.06 -30.40
C GLU A 27 8.59 -15.79 -31.28
N GLN A 28 8.85 -15.91 -32.59
CA GLN A 28 8.91 -14.75 -33.49
C GLN A 28 7.68 -14.52 -34.39
N ASP A 29 6.70 -15.43 -34.42
CA ASP A 29 5.53 -15.33 -35.32
C ASP A 29 4.19 -14.96 -34.62
N GLU A 30 4.17 -14.58 -33.33
CA GLU A 30 2.97 -14.01 -32.67
C GLU A 30 3.08 -12.49 -32.37
N SER A 31 3.90 -11.75 -33.13
CA SER A 31 4.07 -10.30 -32.94
C SER A 31 3.32 -9.42 -33.95
N ASP A 32 2.43 -9.97 -34.79
CA ASP A 32 1.66 -9.19 -35.77
C ASP A 32 0.18 -9.62 -35.84
N SER A 33 -0.59 -9.26 -34.83
CA SER A 33 -2.01 -8.82 -34.95
C SER A 33 -2.66 -8.67 -33.58
N SER A 34 -2.42 -7.55 -32.92
CA SER A 34 -3.44 -6.99 -32.03
C SER A 34 -3.59 -5.53 -32.40
N THR A 35 -4.64 -5.28 -33.17
CA THR A 35 -5.21 -3.97 -33.44
C THR A 35 -5.22 -3.19 -32.13
N GLU A 36 -4.48 -2.08 -32.09
CA GLU A 36 -4.65 -1.02 -31.10
C GLU A 36 -6.07 -0.47 -31.27
N GLN A 37 -7.04 -1.14 -30.65
CA GLN A 37 -8.30 -0.50 -30.29
C GLN A 37 -8.08 0.09 -28.92
N ASP A 38 -7.85 1.41 -28.95
CA ASP A 38 -8.00 2.34 -27.86
C ASP A 38 -9.06 1.84 -26.89
N GLY A 39 -8.59 1.34 -25.74
CA GLY A 39 -9.45 1.14 -24.60
C GLY A 39 -9.94 2.52 -24.19
N GLU A 40 -11.12 2.90 -24.67
CA GLU A 40 -11.90 3.94 -24.04
C GLU A 40 -11.95 3.58 -22.56
N ASP A 41 -11.16 4.30 -21.76
CA ASP A 41 -11.29 4.32 -20.32
C ASP A 41 -12.77 4.60 -20.07
N LEU A 42 -13.52 3.56 -19.66
CA LEU A 42 -14.87 3.69 -19.15
C LEU A 42 -14.77 4.53 -17.87
N PHE A 43 -14.68 5.85 -18.06
CA PHE A 43 -15.00 6.86 -17.08
C PHE A 43 -16.49 6.69 -16.78
N LEU A 44 -16.78 5.74 -15.90
CA LEU A 44 -18.00 5.82 -15.12
C LEU A 44 -17.79 7.01 -14.21
N ASP A 45 -18.31 8.17 -14.61
CA ASP A 45 -18.58 9.25 -13.68
C ASP A 45 -19.41 8.64 -12.55
N GLU A 46 -18.80 8.53 -11.37
CA GLU A 46 -19.49 7.96 -10.22
C GLU A 46 -20.44 9.00 -9.64
N ASP A 47 -21.72 8.65 -9.58
CA ASP A 47 -22.69 9.39 -8.77
C ASP A 47 -22.29 9.30 -7.29
N ASP A 48 -22.43 10.40 -6.53
CA ASP A 48 -22.12 10.49 -5.09
C ASP A 48 -22.75 9.34 -4.26
N SER A 49 -23.88 8.81 -4.72
CA SER A 49 -24.58 7.66 -4.14
C SER A 49 -23.75 6.36 -4.20
N SER A 50 -23.00 6.10 -5.27
CA SER A 50 -22.20 4.87 -5.40
C SER A 50 -20.94 4.92 -4.54
N ALA A 51 -20.28 6.08 -4.46
CA ALA A 51 -19.16 6.31 -3.57
C ALA A 51 -19.58 6.18 -2.10
N THR A 52 -20.76 6.72 -1.75
CA THR A 52 -21.35 6.59 -0.41
C THR A 52 -21.64 5.13 -0.08
N GLY A 53 -22.25 4.37 -1.01
CA GLY A 53 -22.51 2.94 -0.82
C GLY A 53 -21.23 2.12 -0.64
N PHE A 54 -20.17 2.41 -1.40
CA PHE A 54 -18.86 1.78 -1.23
C PHE A 54 -18.24 2.09 0.14
N TYR A 55 -18.26 3.35 0.55
CA TYR A 55 -17.73 3.76 1.85
C TYR A 55 -18.46 3.09 3.01
N TRP A 56 -19.80 3.11 2.98
CA TRP A 56 -20.64 2.42 3.96
C TRP A 56 -20.32 0.93 4.01
N PHE A 57 -20.16 0.29 2.85
CA PHE A 57 -19.79 -1.12 2.79
C PHE A 57 -18.46 -1.39 3.51
N VAL A 58 -17.41 -0.62 3.22
CA VAL A 58 -16.09 -0.81 3.85
C VAL A 58 -16.16 -0.61 5.37
N VAL A 59 -16.80 0.47 5.83
CA VAL A 59 -16.93 0.80 7.25
C VAL A 59 -17.77 -0.25 7.98
N PHE A 60 -18.93 -0.61 7.42
CA PHE A 60 -19.85 -1.57 8.02
C PHE A 60 -19.23 -2.94 8.20
N ASN A 61 -18.52 -3.45 7.18
CA ASN A 61 -17.84 -4.73 7.27
C ASN A 61 -16.71 -4.74 8.32
N LYS A 62 -16.00 -3.62 8.47
CA LYS A 62 -14.99 -3.45 9.51
C LYS A 62 -15.61 -3.43 10.92
N CYS A 63 -16.73 -2.74 11.10
CA CYS A 63 -17.44 -2.68 12.38
C CYS A 63 -17.95 -4.05 12.84
N LEU A 64 -18.43 -4.89 11.90
CA LEU A 64 -18.90 -6.24 12.20
C LEU A 64 -17.77 -7.24 12.46
N GLN A 65 -16.50 -6.82 12.42
CA GLN A 65 -15.32 -7.67 12.60
C GLN A 65 -15.36 -8.94 11.73
N ILE A 66 -15.93 -8.85 10.53
CA ILE A 66 -16.09 -10.01 9.67
C ILE A 66 -14.70 -10.50 9.28
N LYS A 67 -14.34 -11.65 9.82
CA LYS A 67 -13.10 -12.34 9.49
C LYS A 67 -13.38 -13.25 8.30
N SER A 68 -13.73 -12.66 7.17
CA SER A 68 -13.79 -13.43 5.95
C SER A 68 -12.37 -13.59 5.41
N SER A 69 -12.02 -14.83 5.10
CA SER A 69 -10.72 -15.17 4.53
C SER A 69 -10.69 -14.87 3.03
N CYS A 70 -11.87 -14.77 2.41
CA CYS A 70 -12.06 -14.74 0.97
C CYS A 70 -13.19 -13.77 0.59
N LEU A 71 -12.93 -12.84 -0.33
CA LEU A 71 -13.88 -11.79 -0.72
C LEU A 71 -15.23 -12.36 -1.20
N GLU A 72 -15.21 -13.55 -1.79
CA GLU A 72 -16.34 -14.29 -2.31
C GLU A 72 -17.32 -14.72 -1.21
N GLU A 73 -16.84 -15.10 -0.03
CA GLU A 73 -17.70 -15.48 1.11
C GLU A 73 -18.59 -14.30 1.55
N LEU A 74 -18.08 -13.07 1.39
CA LEU A 74 -18.81 -11.86 1.75
C LEU A 74 -20.06 -11.63 0.90
N TRP A 75 -20.11 -12.23 -0.30
CA TRP A 75 -21.26 -12.25 -1.21
C TRP A 75 -21.89 -13.64 -1.36
N GLY A 76 -21.48 -14.62 -0.55
CA GLY A 76 -22.03 -15.97 -0.56
C GLY A 76 -23.49 -15.99 -0.08
N GLN A 77 -24.27 -16.92 -0.60
CA GLN A 77 -25.67 -17.14 -0.19
C GLN A 77 -25.80 -18.26 0.85
N ASP A 78 -24.69 -18.84 1.28
CA ASP A 78 -24.63 -20.07 2.09
C ASP A 78 -24.93 -19.85 3.59
N GLY A 79 -25.61 -18.76 3.96
CA GLY A 79 -26.09 -18.48 5.32
C GLY A 79 -25.08 -17.81 6.27
N ASP A 80 -23.78 -17.86 5.98
CA ASP A 80 -22.73 -17.10 6.69
C ASP A 80 -22.34 -15.79 5.99
N GLY A 81 -22.75 -15.64 4.72
CA GLY A 81 -22.58 -14.42 3.95
C GLY A 81 -23.59 -13.37 4.38
N ILE A 82 -23.12 -12.13 4.59
CA ILE A 82 -24.03 -11.02 4.85
C ILE A 82 -24.83 -10.78 3.57
N GLU A 83 -26.10 -11.20 3.54
CA GLU A 83 -27.02 -10.95 2.42
C GLU A 83 -26.99 -9.47 1.98
N ARG A 84 -26.74 -8.57 2.93
CA ARG A 84 -26.63 -7.11 2.76
C ARG A 84 -25.49 -6.67 1.84
N SER A 85 -24.42 -7.45 1.69
CA SER A 85 -23.34 -7.12 0.75
C SER A 85 -23.83 -7.06 -0.69
N SER A 86 -24.69 -8.02 -1.07
CA SER A 86 -25.30 -8.07 -2.39
C SER A 86 -26.38 -7.00 -2.60
N LEU A 87 -27.00 -6.52 -1.52
CA LEU A 87 -27.97 -5.41 -1.54
C LEU A 87 -27.31 -4.05 -1.79
N VAL A 88 -26.05 -3.85 -1.37
CA VAL A 88 -25.33 -2.60 -1.59
C VAL A 88 -24.79 -2.53 -3.02
N MET A 89 -24.07 -3.57 -3.47
CA MET A 89 -23.55 -3.67 -4.83
C MET A 89 -23.15 -5.10 -5.18
N SER A 90 -23.01 -5.39 -6.48
CA SER A 90 -22.46 -6.67 -6.91
C SER A 90 -20.96 -6.79 -6.57
N ILE A 91 -20.49 -8.02 -6.30
CA ILE A 91 -19.07 -8.31 -6.09
C ILE A 91 -18.21 -7.86 -7.29
N LYS A 92 -18.75 -7.96 -8.51
CA LYS A 92 -18.08 -7.51 -9.74
C LYS A 92 -17.84 -6.00 -9.68
N ARG A 93 -18.86 -5.22 -9.32
CA ARG A 93 -18.72 -3.76 -9.15
C ARG A 93 -17.73 -3.44 -8.03
N PHE A 94 -17.83 -4.09 -6.86
CA PHE A 94 -16.90 -3.86 -5.76
C PHE A 94 -15.43 -4.11 -6.15
N LYS A 95 -15.17 -5.21 -6.88
CA LYS A 95 -13.83 -5.54 -7.40
C LYS A 95 -13.31 -4.47 -8.37
N ILE A 96 -14.16 -3.96 -9.27
CA ILE A 96 -13.79 -2.89 -10.20
C ILE A 96 -13.46 -1.61 -9.41
N LEU A 97 -14.35 -1.16 -8.53
CA LEU A 97 -14.14 0.05 -7.73
C LEU A 97 -12.87 -0.03 -6.90
N THR A 98 -12.64 -1.15 -6.20
CA THR A 98 -11.44 -1.34 -5.38
C THR A 98 -10.15 -1.29 -6.20
N ARG A 99 -10.16 -1.80 -7.45
CA ARG A 99 -8.99 -1.77 -8.34
C ARG A 99 -8.74 -0.39 -8.95
N CYS A 100 -9.82 0.34 -9.22
CA CYS A 100 -9.78 1.64 -9.88
C CYS A 100 -9.69 2.82 -8.89
N LEU A 101 -9.86 2.60 -7.59
CA LEU A 101 -9.76 3.65 -6.58
C LEU A 101 -8.39 4.33 -6.61
N ARG A 102 -8.39 5.65 -6.82
CA ARG A 102 -7.20 6.51 -6.86
C ARG A 102 -7.49 7.83 -6.16
N PHE A 103 -6.51 8.35 -5.43
CA PHE A 103 -6.62 9.61 -4.67
C PHE A 103 -5.77 10.73 -5.26
N GLY A 104 -5.47 10.67 -6.55
CA GLY A 104 -4.70 11.70 -7.21
C GLY A 104 -4.73 11.60 -8.72
N ASP A 105 -4.33 12.70 -9.34
CA ASP A 105 -4.31 12.83 -10.79
C ASP A 105 -3.14 12.06 -11.43
N ARG A 106 -3.45 11.31 -12.50
CA ARG A 106 -2.51 10.53 -13.31
C ARG A 106 -1.49 11.43 -14.01
N ILE A 107 -1.90 12.59 -14.50
CA ILE A 107 -1.05 13.49 -15.31
C ILE A 107 0.08 14.07 -14.46
N THR A 108 -0.24 14.50 -13.23
CA THR A 108 0.76 15.08 -12.30
C THR A 108 1.55 14.03 -11.50
N ARG A 109 1.18 12.75 -11.55
CA ARG A 109 1.73 11.68 -10.69
C ARG A 109 3.25 11.57 -10.76
N SER A 110 3.82 11.51 -11.97
CA SER A 110 5.27 11.31 -12.15
C SER A 110 6.07 12.47 -11.57
N LYS A 111 5.58 13.70 -11.76
CA LYS A 111 6.19 14.91 -11.20
C LYS A 111 6.13 14.90 -9.68
N ARG A 112 4.96 14.63 -9.08
CA ARG A 112 4.79 14.60 -7.62
C ARG A 112 5.65 13.52 -6.95
N LYS A 113 5.73 12.33 -7.55
CA LYS A 113 6.55 11.22 -7.04
C LYS A 113 8.05 11.56 -6.97
N ALA A 114 8.53 12.46 -7.83
CA ALA A 114 9.93 12.89 -7.82
C ALA A 114 10.30 13.71 -6.57
N PHE A 115 9.31 14.29 -5.88
CA PHE A 115 9.51 15.11 -4.68
C PHE A 115 8.92 14.47 -3.42
N ASP A 116 7.90 13.64 -3.56
CA ASP A 116 7.17 13.04 -2.46
C ASP A 116 6.73 11.60 -2.77
N TYR A 117 7.30 10.62 -2.06
CA TYR A 117 6.91 9.22 -2.21
C TYR A 117 5.51 8.91 -1.67
N PHE A 118 4.97 9.76 -0.79
CA PHE A 118 3.64 9.65 -0.22
C PHE A 118 2.58 10.44 -1.01
N ALA A 119 2.98 11.11 -2.10
CA ALA A 119 2.10 11.92 -2.95
C ALA A 119 0.77 11.28 -3.37
N PRO A 120 0.68 9.95 -3.64
CA PRO A 120 -0.58 9.35 -4.06
C PRO A 120 -1.74 9.48 -3.07
N ILE A 121 -1.46 9.67 -1.77
CA ILE A 121 -2.46 9.76 -0.70
C ILE A 121 -2.28 10.98 0.22
N ARG A 122 -1.25 11.80 -0.02
CA ARG A 122 -0.90 13.02 0.71
C ARG A 122 -2.11 13.91 1.00
N ASP A 123 -2.82 14.33 -0.05
CA ASP A 123 -3.90 15.31 0.07
C ASP A 123 -5.06 14.79 0.92
N VAL A 124 -5.44 13.51 0.73
CA VAL A 124 -6.51 12.86 1.50
C VAL A 124 -6.10 12.67 2.95
N PHE A 125 -4.86 12.25 3.19
CA PHE A 125 -4.33 12.04 4.54
C PHE A 125 -4.23 13.36 5.31
N GLU A 126 -3.68 14.41 4.71
CA GLU A 126 -3.58 15.73 5.36
C GLU A 126 -4.95 16.34 5.64
N LYS A 127 -5.93 16.17 4.72
CA LYS A 127 -7.31 16.57 4.96
C LYS A 127 -7.93 15.79 6.13
N PHE A 128 -7.67 14.49 6.21
CA PHE A 128 -8.12 13.66 7.33
C PHE A 128 -7.52 14.12 8.67
N VAL A 129 -6.20 14.32 8.73
CA VAL A 129 -5.52 14.82 9.93
C VAL A 129 -6.04 16.20 10.34
N LYS A 130 -6.22 17.12 9.39
CA LYS A 130 -6.79 18.44 9.64
C LYS A 130 -8.20 18.34 10.20
N ASN A 131 -9.02 17.41 9.69
CA ASN A 131 -10.35 17.18 10.22
C ASN A 131 -10.30 16.67 11.66
N CYS A 132 -9.40 15.73 11.99
CA CYS A 132 -9.18 15.28 13.37
C CYS A 132 -8.85 16.44 14.31
N GLN A 133 -7.90 17.30 13.92
CA GLN A 133 -7.50 18.48 14.70
C GLN A 133 -8.62 19.51 14.87
N SER A 134 -9.51 19.62 13.87
CA SER A 134 -10.65 20.57 13.93
C SER A 134 -11.85 20.06 14.71
N PHE A 135 -11.99 18.74 14.85
CA PHE A 135 -13.18 18.12 15.42
C PHE A 135 -13.22 18.20 16.94
N TYR A 136 -12.06 18.14 17.59
CA TYR A 136 -11.97 18.20 19.04
C TYR A 136 -10.66 18.84 19.51
N SER A 137 -10.68 19.38 20.73
CA SER A 137 -9.47 19.82 21.44
C SER A 137 -9.07 18.75 22.45
N PRO A 138 -7.81 18.28 22.46
CA PRO A 138 -7.37 17.29 23.42
C PRO A 138 -7.27 17.87 24.83
N GLY A 139 -7.40 16.98 25.80
CA GLY A 139 -7.25 17.22 27.23
C GLY A 139 -5.82 17.56 27.64
N GLU A 140 -5.56 17.54 28.94
CA GLU A 140 -4.26 17.94 29.51
C GLU A 140 -3.12 17.00 29.11
N ASN A 141 -3.41 15.70 29.06
CA ASN A 141 -2.41 14.65 28.85
C ASN A 141 -2.60 13.99 27.48
N VAL A 142 -1.56 14.03 26.65
CA VAL A 142 -1.53 13.38 25.35
C VAL A 142 -0.31 12.49 25.23
N THR A 143 -0.40 11.45 24.41
CA THR A 143 0.68 10.49 24.19
C THR A 143 1.05 10.44 22.71
N ILE A 144 2.34 10.28 22.41
CA ILE A 144 2.84 10.02 21.05
C ILE A 144 3.33 8.58 21.01
N ASP A 145 2.78 7.78 20.10
CA ASP A 145 3.19 6.38 19.92
C ASP A 145 3.21 5.96 18.44
N GLU A 146 3.91 4.86 18.17
CA GLU A 146 4.10 4.23 16.87
C GLU A 146 3.05 3.15 16.58
N MET A 147 2.12 3.47 15.69
CA MET A 147 1.21 2.50 15.08
C MET A 147 1.88 1.80 13.88
N PHE A 148 1.58 0.50 13.72
CA PHE A 148 2.15 -0.30 12.65
C PHE A 148 1.10 -1.16 11.93
N PRO A 149 0.24 -0.55 11.09
CA PRO A 149 -0.73 -1.29 10.29
C PRO A 149 -0.05 -2.29 9.36
N SER A 150 -0.54 -3.53 9.38
CA SER A 150 -0.08 -4.60 8.49
C SER A 150 -0.24 -4.19 7.03
N PHE A 151 0.84 -4.28 6.26
CA PHE A 151 0.83 -3.93 4.85
C PHE A 151 1.85 -4.79 4.09
N ARG A 152 1.37 -5.49 3.06
CA ARG A 152 2.18 -6.40 2.23
C ARG A 152 2.06 -6.03 0.75
N SER A 153 2.54 -4.86 0.39
CA SER A 153 2.67 -4.47 -1.01
C SER A 153 4.02 -3.80 -1.24
N LYS A 154 4.41 -3.71 -2.51
CA LYS A 154 5.61 -3.01 -2.96
C LYS A 154 5.38 -1.50 -2.79
N CYS A 155 5.71 -0.98 -1.62
CA CYS A 155 5.72 0.44 -1.31
C CYS A 155 7.14 0.85 -0.90
N SER A 156 7.62 2.00 -1.40
CA SER A 156 8.98 2.48 -1.15
C SER A 156 9.27 2.78 0.32
N PHE A 157 8.23 2.99 1.14
CA PHE A 157 8.35 3.27 2.56
C PHE A 157 7.73 2.20 3.47
N GLY A 158 7.37 1.05 2.91
CA GLY A 158 7.03 -0.12 3.71
C GLY A 158 8.19 -0.50 4.65
N GLN A 159 7.89 -0.85 5.88
CA GLN A 159 8.85 -1.21 6.90
C GLN A 159 8.75 -2.69 7.24
N CYS A 160 9.89 -3.29 7.56
CA CYS A 160 9.97 -4.64 8.13
C CYS A 160 10.56 -4.54 9.53
N ILE A 161 9.79 -4.93 10.56
CA ILE A 161 10.23 -4.95 11.96
C ILE A 161 10.18 -6.41 12.43
N PRO A 162 11.32 -7.14 12.42
CA PRO A 162 11.34 -8.58 12.71
C PRO A 162 10.82 -8.96 14.10
N SER A 163 10.95 -8.06 15.07
CA SER A 163 10.54 -8.27 16.46
C SER A 163 9.03 -8.13 16.69
N ARG A 164 8.28 -7.53 15.76
CA ARG A 164 6.82 -7.36 15.89
C ARG A 164 6.09 -8.59 15.31
N PRO A 165 4.93 -8.98 15.89
CA PRO A 165 4.10 -10.07 15.35
C PRO A 165 3.71 -9.81 13.88
N THR A 166 3.34 -8.57 13.58
CA THR A 166 3.21 -8.07 12.21
C THR A 166 4.57 -7.60 11.71
N LYS A 167 5.23 -8.46 10.93
CA LYS A 167 6.57 -8.15 10.41
C LYS A 167 6.59 -7.01 9.38
N TYR A 168 5.57 -6.91 8.52
CA TYR A 168 5.53 -5.97 7.41
C TYR A 168 4.37 -4.98 7.55
N GLY A 169 4.66 -3.70 7.44
CA GLY A 169 3.67 -2.65 7.67
C GLY A 169 4.11 -1.28 7.20
N ILE A 170 3.22 -0.31 7.38
CA ILE A 170 3.53 1.11 7.27
C ILE A 170 3.75 1.63 8.67
N LYS A 171 4.82 2.38 8.90
CA LYS A 171 5.05 3.03 10.20
C LYS A 171 4.30 4.35 10.25
N LEU A 172 3.47 4.53 11.28
CA LEU A 172 2.62 5.69 11.51
C LEU A 172 2.87 6.18 12.94
N PHE A 173 3.03 7.48 13.12
CA PHE A 173 3.03 8.11 14.44
C PHE A 173 1.64 8.70 14.70
N ALA A 174 1.11 8.49 15.89
CA ALA A 174 -0.18 9.02 16.31
C ALA A 174 -0.02 9.78 17.63
N LEU A 175 -0.57 11.00 17.68
CA LEU A 175 -0.77 11.77 18.91
C LEU A 175 -2.19 11.50 19.40
N VAL A 176 -2.33 10.89 20.57
CA VAL A 176 -3.60 10.42 21.12
C VAL A 176 -3.87 11.09 22.45
N ASP A 177 -5.12 11.47 22.67
CA ASP A 177 -5.63 11.94 23.96
C ASP A 177 -5.67 10.77 24.96
N ALA A 178 -5.02 10.92 26.12
CA ALA A 178 -4.92 9.85 27.10
C ALA A 178 -6.24 9.52 27.82
N GLU A 179 -7.16 10.48 27.90
CA GLU A 179 -8.43 10.33 28.63
C GLU A 179 -9.55 9.86 27.70
N VAL A 180 -9.67 10.48 26.52
CA VAL A 180 -10.75 10.21 25.56
C VAL A 180 -10.37 9.11 24.56
N ILE A 181 -9.08 8.74 24.48
CA ILE A 181 -8.54 7.75 23.54
C ILE A 181 -8.92 8.12 22.09
N CYS A 182 -8.83 9.41 21.78
CA CYS A 182 -9.07 9.95 20.45
C CYS A 182 -7.76 10.39 19.81
N THR A 183 -7.62 10.20 18.50
CA THR A 183 -6.41 10.62 17.77
C THR A 183 -6.53 12.07 17.32
N PHE A 184 -5.61 12.91 17.77
CA PHE A 184 -5.57 14.33 17.44
C PHE A 184 -4.74 14.62 16.20
N ASN A 185 -3.55 14.03 16.11
CA ASN A 185 -2.59 14.28 15.04
C ASN A 185 -1.91 12.99 14.59
N MET A 186 -1.49 12.92 13.33
CA MET A 186 -0.84 11.75 12.74
C MET A 186 0.22 12.14 11.72
N GLU A 187 1.31 11.37 11.66
CA GLU A 187 2.37 11.52 10.66
C GLU A 187 2.80 10.13 10.15
N ILE A 188 2.85 9.94 8.82
CA ILE A 188 3.34 8.69 8.22
C ILE A 188 4.84 8.78 7.98
N TYR A 189 5.56 7.75 8.41
CA TYR A 189 6.94 7.56 8.03
C TYR A 189 7.02 7.15 6.56
N ALA A 190 7.38 8.11 5.71
CA ALA A 190 7.52 7.90 4.27
C ALA A 190 8.96 7.53 3.85
N GLY A 191 9.83 7.15 4.78
CA GLY A 191 11.24 6.89 4.48
C GLY A 191 12.04 8.18 4.21
N LYS A 192 13.23 8.03 3.63
CA LYS A 192 14.06 9.17 3.20
C LYS A 192 13.49 9.75 1.91
N GLN A 193 12.98 10.98 1.99
CA GLN A 193 12.41 11.68 0.83
C GLN A 193 13.51 12.26 -0.07
N PRO A 194 13.20 12.49 -1.37
CA PRO A 194 14.02 13.32 -2.26
C PRO A 194 14.20 14.73 -1.71
N GLU A 195 15.25 15.43 -2.16
CA GLU A 195 15.49 16.82 -1.77
C GLU A 195 14.28 17.71 -2.09
N GLY A 196 13.84 18.50 -1.10
CA GLY A 196 12.65 19.32 -1.21
C GLY A 196 11.93 19.45 0.13
N LEU A 197 10.68 19.93 0.08
CA LEU A 197 9.88 20.27 1.27
C LEU A 197 9.65 19.07 2.21
N PHE A 198 9.56 17.86 1.67
CA PHE A 198 9.29 16.65 2.45
C PHE A 198 10.56 15.96 2.95
N CYS A 199 11.75 16.46 2.61
CA CYS A 199 13.03 15.98 3.12
C CYS A 199 13.28 16.45 4.55
N VAL A 200 12.49 15.93 5.48
CA VAL A 200 12.58 16.24 6.91
C VAL A 200 13.31 15.14 7.69
N SER A 201 13.83 15.49 8.86
CA SER A 201 14.48 14.53 9.76
C SER A 201 13.45 13.55 10.33
N ASN A 202 13.75 12.26 10.23
CA ASN A 202 12.98 11.16 10.83
C ASN A 202 13.53 10.73 12.20
N LYS A 203 14.41 11.53 12.82
CA LYS A 203 14.88 11.25 14.18
C LYS A 203 13.72 11.42 15.16
N PRO A 204 13.60 10.58 16.19
CA PRO A 204 12.44 10.63 17.08
C PRO A 204 12.16 12.01 17.71
N PRO A 205 13.15 12.76 18.22
CA PRO A 205 12.89 14.08 18.77
C PRO A 205 12.34 15.09 17.75
N ASP A 206 12.71 14.95 16.47
CA ASP A 206 12.24 15.85 15.41
C ASP A 206 10.82 15.49 14.99
N VAL A 207 10.47 14.20 14.98
CA VAL A 207 9.10 13.72 14.76
C VAL A 207 8.19 14.17 15.91
N ALA A 208 8.61 13.95 17.16
CA ALA A 208 7.84 14.34 18.34
C ALA A 208 7.52 15.84 18.33
N LYS A 209 8.50 16.69 18.00
CA LYS A 209 8.29 18.14 17.85
C LYS A 209 7.27 18.50 16.76
N ARG A 210 7.31 17.84 15.59
CA ARG A 210 6.31 18.09 14.52
C ARG A 210 4.92 17.63 14.93
N MET A 211 4.83 16.46 15.57
CA MET A 211 3.57 15.91 16.07
C MET A 211 2.93 16.81 17.14
N ALA A 212 3.76 17.38 18.02
CA ALA A 212 3.36 18.28 19.09
C ALA A 212 3.11 19.73 18.64
N ALA A 213 3.57 20.13 17.45
CA ALA A 213 3.52 21.52 16.98
C ALA A 213 2.14 22.17 17.08
N PRO A 214 1.01 21.49 16.78
CA PRO A 214 -0.31 22.11 16.91
C PRO A 214 -0.74 22.38 18.37
N LEU A 215 -0.04 21.82 19.37
CA LEU A 215 -0.30 22.00 20.80
C LEU A 215 0.67 22.98 21.48
N PHE A 216 1.59 23.59 20.74
CA PHE A 216 2.52 24.56 21.31
C PHE A 216 1.79 25.80 21.83
N GLY A 217 2.12 26.19 23.07
CA GLY A 217 1.50 27.33 23.75
C GLY A 217 0.22 27.01 24.52
N PHE A 218 -0.29 25.77 24.46
CA PHE A 218 -1.54 25.37 25.13
C PHE A 218 -1.35 24.66 26.49
N GLY A 219 -0.10 24.51 26.95
CA GLY A 219 0.22 23.94 28.26
C GLY A 219 -0.20 22.47 28.42
N ARG A 220 -0.07 21.66 27.36
CA ARG A 220 -0.36 20.22 27.39
C ARG A 220 0.87 19.41 27.80
N ASN A 221 0.65 18.33 28.56
CA ASN A 221 1.67 17.34 28.89
C ASN A 221 1.72 16.30 27.77
N ILE A 222 2.92 16.05 27.26
CA ILE A 222 3.16 15.08 26.19
C ILE A 222 4.04 13.97 26.74
N THR A 223 3.55 12.73 26.66
CA THR A 223 4.32 11.53 26.99
C THR A 223 4.73 10.82 25.71
N ASP A 224 6.01 10.53 25.54
CA ASP A 224 6.55 9.72 24.46
C ASP A 224 7.58 8.70 24.99
N ASP A 225 7.89 7.69 24.17
CA ASP A 225 8.74 6.56 24.56
C ASP A 225 10.24 6.76 24.19
N TYR A 226 10.64 7.98 23.78
CA TYR A 226 11.95 8.25 23.17
C TYR A 226 13.04 8.77 24.10
#